data_AF-A0A8S3GAA5-F1
#
_entry.id   AF-A0A8S3GAA5-F1
#
_cell.length_a   1.000
_cell.length_b   1.000
_cell.length_c   1.000
_cell.angle_alpha   90.00
_cell.angle_beta   90.00
_cell.angle_gamma   90.00
#
_symmetry.space_group_name_H-M   'P 1'
#
loop_
_entity.id
_entity.type
_entity.pdbx_description
1 polymer ?
#
loop_
_entity_poly.entity_id
_entity_poly.type
_entity_poly.pdbx_seq_one_letter_code
_entity_poly.pdbx_strand_id
1 'polypeptide(L)'
;EAVGDTLEELWISYNQIEKLKGIGGMKKLKVLYMSNNLVKEWVEFQKLAELQTLHELVFTGNPLHDKFLEDNGGSQDNWQAEVQKRLKPLKK
;
A
#
# COMPACT_ATOMS: atom_id res chain seq x y z
N GLU A 1 -17.18 -18.17 7.68
CA GLU A 1 -16.60 -17.24 6.69
C GLU A 1 -15.33 -16.67 7.28
N ALA A 2 -14.22 -16.61 6.53
CA ALA A 2 -13.01 -15.99 7.08
C ALA A 2 -13.16 -14.47 7.02
N VAL A 3 -12.64 -13.75 8.01
CA VAL A 3 -12.69 -12.28 8.03
C VAL A 3 -12.09 -11.68 6.75
N GLY A 4 -11.05 -12.31 6.19
CA GLY A 4 -10.43 -11.89 4.93
C GLY A 4 -11.38 -11.89 3.72
N ASP A 5 -12.42 -12.73 3.71
CA ASP A 5 -13.36 -12.84 2.59
C ASP A 5 -14.37 -11.68 2.55
N THR A 6 -14.48 -10.91 3.64
CA THR A 6 -15.47 -9.83 3.83
C THR A 6 -14.86 -8.47 4.12
N LEU A 7 -13.58 -8.41 4.52
CA LEU A 7 -12.93 -7.17 4.92
C LEU A 7 -12.82 -6.17 3.76
N GLU A 8 -13.36 -4.96 3.98
CA GLU A 8 -13.32 -3.86 3.00
C GLU A 8 -12.36 -2.74 3.41
N GLU A 9 -12.18 -2.50 4.71
CA GLU A 9 -11.34 -1.42 5.23
C GLU A 9 -10.37 -1.98 6.28
N LEU A 10 -9.10 -1.60 6.19
CA LEU A 10 -8.07 -2.04 7.11
C LEU A 10 -7.17 -0.87 7.53
N TRP A 11 -7.09 -0.64 8.84
CA TRP A 11 -6.19 0.34 9.44
C TRP A 11 -5.14 -0.37 10.28
N ILE A 12 -3.90 -0.32 9.81
CA ILE A 12 -2.75 -1.00 10.39
C ILE A 12 -1.54 -0.08 10.46
N SER A 13 -1.77 1.24 10.60
CA SER A 13 -0.68 2.20 10.79
C SER A 13 0.04 1.98 12.12
N TYR A 14 1.35 2.28 12.19
CA TYR A 14 2.17 2.14 13.41
C TYR A 14 2.31 0.71 13.96
N ASN A 15 2.40 -0.31 13.09
CA ASN A 15 2.51 -1.72 13.50
C ASN A 15 3.85 -2.39 13.17
N GLN A 16 4.88 -1.61 12.79
CA GLN A 16 6.22 -2.13 12.46
C GLN A 16 6.21 -3.20 11.34
N ILE A 17 5.26 -3.11 10.41
CA ILE A 17 5.09 -4.12 9.36
C ILE A 17 6.18 -3.97 8.30
N GLU A 18 7.03 -4.99 8.16
CA GLU A 18 8.06 -5.03 7.11
C GLU A 18 7.59 -5.75 5.83
N LYS A 19 6.69 -6.72 5.97
CA LYS A 19 6.28 -7.64 4.90
C LYS A 19 4.77 -7.75 4.83
N LEU A 20 4.23 -7.68 3.62
CA LEU A 20 2.79 -7.78 3.32
C LEU A 20 2.37 -9.23 3.05
N LYS A 21 2.83 -10.16 3.89
CA LYS A 21 2.43 -11.57 3.77
C LYS A 21 0.95 -11.72 4.09
N GLY A 22 0.22 -12.42 3.22
CA GLY A 22 -1.21 -12.69 3.41
C GLY A 22 -2.14 -11.57 2.96
N ILE A 23 -1.62 -10.42 2.51
CA ILE A 23 -2.44 -9.30 2.03
C ILE A 23 -3.39 -9.73 0.91
N GLY A 24 -2.91 -10.60 0.01
CA GLY A 24 -3.68 -11.13 -1.12
C GLY A 24 -4.92 -11.94 -0.74
N GLY A 25 -5.10 -12.34 0.53
CA GLY A 25 -6.31 -12.99 1.00
C GLY A 25 -7.51 -12.05 1.12
N MET A 26 -7.28 -10.73 1.20
CA MET A 26 -8.34 -9.74 1.40
C MET A 26 -8.86 -9.19 0.07
N LYS A 27 -9.52 -10.04 -0.73
CA LYS A 27 -9.93 -9.70 -2.10
C LYS A 27 -10.97 -8.57 -2.21
N LYS A 28 -11.69 -8.29 -1.12
CA LYS A 28 -12.67 -7.19 -1.04
C LYS A 28 -12.10 -5.90 -0.44
N LEU A 29 -10.80 -5.84 -0.14
CA LEU A 29 -10.18 -4.68 0.49
C LEU A 29 -10.16 -3.48 -0.45
N LYS A 30 -10.85 -2.41 -0.05
CA LYS A 30 -11.03 -1.15 -0.76
C LYS A 30 -10.14 -0.03 -0.21
N VAL A 31 -10.01 0.02 1.12
CA VAL A 31 -9.27 1.05 1.85
C VAL A 31 -8.18 0.40 2.70
N LEU A 32 -6.94 0.85 2.54
CA LEU A 32 -5.81 0.41 3.34
C LEU A 32 -5.01 1.60 3.88
N TYR A 33 -5.07 1.81 5.19
CA TYR A 33 -4.18 2.77 5.86
C TYR A 33 -3.09 2.04 6.62
N MET A 34 -1.86 2.16 6.13
CA MET A 34 -0.69 1.47 6.67
C MET A 34 0.52 2.40 6.77
N SER A 35 0.25 3.67 7.11
CA SER A 35 1.28 4.66 7.38
C SER A 35 2.20 4.25 8.53
N ASN A 36 3.43 4.76 8.55
CA ASN A 36 4.37 4.55 9.65
C ASN A 36 4.60 3.06 9.97
N ASN A 37 4.83 2.28 8.92
CA ASN A 37 5.30 0.90 9.00
C ASN A 37 6.73 0.80 8.46
N LEU A 38 7.26 -0.41 8.26
CA LEU A 38 8.67 -0.66 7.94
C LEU A 38 8.84 -1.28 6.55
N VAL A 39 7.89 -1.08 5.64
CA VAL A 39 8.00 -1.62 4.28
C VAL A 39 9.06 -0.84 3.51
N LYS A 40 10.12 -1.54 3.12
CA LYS A 40 11.32 -0.95 2.49
C LYS A 40 11.57 -1.37 1.04
N GLU A 41 10.98 -2.48 0.61
CA GLU A 41 11.23 -3.06 -0.71
C GLU A 41 10.02 -2.95 -1.64
N TRP A 42 10.28 -2.63 -2.91
CA TRP A 42 9.25 -2.62 -3.95
C TRP A 42 8.56 -3.98 -4.15
N VAL A 43 9.25 -5.09 -3.88
CA VAL A 43 8.68 -6.44 -3.99
C VAL A 43 7.52 -6.65 -3.01
N GLU A 44 7.58 -6.03 -1.83
CA GLU A 44 6.49 -6.09 -0.85
C GLU A 44 5.34 -5.19 -1.31
N PHE A 45 5.64 -3.96 -1.76
CA PHE A 45 4.64 -3.03 -2.27
C PHE A 45 3.85 -3.60 -3.46
N GLN A 46 4.53 -4.31 -4.38
CA GLN A 46 3.89 -4.92 -5.55
C GLN A 46 2.83 -5.98 -5.20
N LYS A 47 2.84 -6.56 -4.00
CA LYS A 47 1.79 -7.48 -3.54
C LYS A 47 0.43 -6.80 -3.44
N LEU A 48 0.39 -5.49 -3.25
CA LEU A 48 -0.85 -4.71 -3.25
C LEU A 48 -1.57 -4.77 -4.62
N ALA A 49 -0.86 -5.07 -5.72
CA ALA A 49 -1.46 -5.23 -7.03
C ALA A 49 -2.40 -6.45 -7.14
N GLU A 50 -2.36 -7.37 -6.15
CA GLU A 50 -3.31 -8.49 -6.05
C GLU A 50 -4.70 -8.07 -5.54
N LEU A 51 -4.81 -6.85 -4.99
CA LEU A 51 -6.03 -6.28 -4.41
C LEU A 51 -6.79 -5.51 -5.48
N GLN A 52 -7.65 -6.22 -6.21
CA GLN A 52 -8.36 -5.66 -7.38
C GLN A 52 -9.38 -4.57 -7.03
N THR A 53 -9.82 -4.53 -5.78
CA THR A 53 -10.82 -3.60 -5.28
C THR A 53 -10.22 -2.40 -4.55
N LEU A 54 -8.91 -2.40 -4.32
CA LEU A 54 -8.21 -1.33 -3.62
C LEU A 54 -8.28 -0.06 -4.45
N HIS A 55 -8.79 1.02 -3.85
CA HIS A 55 -8.86 2.33 -4.47
C HIS A 55 -8.30 3.43 -3.56
N GLU A 56 -8.14 3.16 -2.27
CA GLU A 56 -7.58 4.10 -1.31
C GLU A 56 -6.43 3.49 -0.51
N LEU A 57 -5.27 4.16 -0.55
CA LEU A 57 -4.04 3.71 0.08
C LEU A 57 -3.33 4.87 0.76
N VAL A 58 -3.05 4.73 2.06
CA VAL A 58 -2.14 5.62 2.79
C VAL A 58 -0.91 4.82 3.20
N PHE A 59 0.24 5.20 2.63
CA PHE A 59 1.51 4.48 2.77
C PHE A 59 2.66 5.39 3.25
N THR A 60 2.36 6.63 3.66
CA THR A 60 3.34 7.62 4.12
C THR A 60 4.12 7.13 5.34
N GLY A 61 5.38 7.55 5.49
CA GLY A 61 6.23 7.16 6.62
C GLY A 61 6.68 5.69 6.60
N ASN A 62 6.62 5.04 5.43
CA ASN A 62 7.30 3.76 5.21
C ASN A 62 8.69 4.04 4.61
N PRO A 63 9.75 3.30 4.97
CA PRO A 63 11.09 3.50 4.42
C PRO A 63 11.15 3.54 2.88
N LEU A 64 10.32 2.74 2.20
CA LEU A 64 10.21 2.76 0.74
C LEU A 64 9.69 4.11 0.21
N HIS A 65 8.68 4.66 0.87
CA HIS A 65 8.08 5.94 0.50
C HIS A 65 9.07 7.09 0.72
N ASP A 66 9.69 7.14 1.91
CA ASP A 66 10.57 8.23 2.29
C ASP A 66 11.83 8.24 1.42
N LYS A 67 12.43 7.06 1.20
CA LYS A 67 13.55 6.90 0.27
C LYS A 67 13.19 7.32 -1.16
N PHE A 68 12.00 6.94 -1.65
CA PHE A 68 11.57 7.36 -2.98
C PHE A 68 11.45 8.88 -3.08
N LEU A 69 10.89 9.55 -2.07
CA LEU A 69 10.79 11.01 -2.06
C LEU A 69 12.16 11.67 -1.99
N GLU A 70 13.07 11.18 -1.14
CA GLU A 70 14.46 11.68 -1.07
C GLU A 70 15.17 11.56 -2.43
N ASP A 71 15.03 10.42 -3.10
CA ASP A 71 15.66 10.16 -4.41
C ASP A 71 15.00 10.97 -5.56
N ASN A 72 13.76 11.46 -5.38
CA ASN A 72 12.96 12.11 -6.44
C ASN A 72 12.53 13.56 -6.08
N GLY A 73 13.32 14.26 -5.27
CA GLY A 73 13.15 15.70 -5.01
C GLY A 73 11.93 16.05 -4.14
N GLY A 74 11.42 15.11 -3.35
CA GLY A 74 10.34 15.33 -2.38
C GLY A 74 8.94 15.50 -3.00
N SER A 75 8.78 15.25 -4.31
CA SER A 75 7.51 15.46 -4.99
C SER A 75 6.49 14.35 -4.71
N GLN A 76 5.38 14.70 -4.05
CA GLN A 76 4.27 13.79 -3.83
C GLN A 76 3.60 13.35 -5.13
N ASP A 77 3.61 14.19 -6.16
CA ASP A 77 3.05 13.86 -7.47
C ASP A 77 3.84 12.73 -8.14
N ASN A 78 5.18 12.72 -7.97
CA ASN A 78 6.02 11.64 -8.47
C ASN A 78 5.69 10.32 -7.78
N TRP A 79 5.45 10.34 -6.46
CA TRP A 79 5.04 9.16 -5.72
C TRP A 79 3.69 8.63 -6.22
N GLN A 80 2.69 9.50 -6.37
CA GLN A 80 1.37 9.12 -6.86
C GLN A 80 1.42 8.51 -8.27
N ALA A 81 2.21 9.09 -9.17
CA ALA A 81 2.41 8.55 -10.51
C ALA A 81 3.04 7.14 -10.49
N GLU A 82 4.05 6.93 -9.64
CA GLU A 82 4.72 5.63 -9.51
C GLU A 82 3.79 4.57 -8.86
N VAL A 83 2.97 4.96 -7.89
CA VAL A 83 1.93 4.09 -7.31
C VAL A 83 0.91 3.67 -8.38
N GLN A 84 0.37 4.62 -9.14
CA GLN A 84 -0.61 4.35 -10.20
C GLN A 84 -0.05 3.43 -11.29
N LYS A 85 1.22 3.63 -11.66
CA LYS A 85 1.93 2.77 -12.61
C LYS A 85 2.04 1.33 -12.12
N ARG A 86 2.23 1.11 -10.81
CA ARG A 86 2.45 -0.23 -10.22
C ARG A 86 1.17 -0.95 -9.81
N LEU A 87 0.15 -0.23 -9.33
CA LEU A 87 -1.05 -0.83 -8.75
C LEU A 87 -2.25 -0.90 -9.71
N LYS A 88 -2.08 -0.60 -11.01
CA LYS A 88 -3.18 -0.29 -11.96
C LYS A 88 -3.94 0.97 -11.49
N PRO A 89 -4.78 1.63 -12.31
CA PRO A 89 -5.39 2.89 -11.88
C PRO A 89 -6.31 2.65 -10.67
N LEU A 90 -5.87 3.09 -9.49
CA LEU A 90 -6.73 3.31 -8.32
C LEU A 90 -7.81 4.30 -8.78
N LYS A 91 -9.08 3.88 -8.81
CA LYS A 91 -10.16 4.78 -9.18
C LYS A 91 -10.27 5.86 -8.09
N LYS A 92 -10.23 7.13 -8.50
CA LYS A 92 -10.57 8.27 -7.64
C LYS A 92 -11.97 8.11 -7.05
#